data_AF-A0A2N3GWI5-F1
#
_entry.id   AF-A0A2N3GWI5-F1
#
_cell.length_a   1.000
_cell.length_b   1.000
_cell.length_c   1.000
_cell.angle_alpha   90.00
_cell.angle_beta   90.00
_cell.angle_gamma   90.00
#
_symmetry.space_group_name_H-M   'P 1'
#
loop_
_entity.id
_entity.type
_entity.pdbx_description
1 polymer ?
#
loop_
_entity_poly.entity_id
_entity_poly.type
_entity_poly.pdbx_seq_one_letter_code
_entity_poly.pdbx_strand_id
1 'polypeptide(L)'
;MECLRAQQLLSEAIDVAISDDELAQARAHCAGCDECARFVHSLERIASLPAPTASTDLVTRLVALGTEEAAVLRAIPAESPVDDALVGEHTAAPVRFLPSWWAPRLSAYAAVAAVLLVALVATGIGLGGVLSPKEATVGTAEDTRLQTDGGAALSAAPTPDSTQEATKDVGYGTVAPPYVVIDGLVYTPTGPQAVDEATLVTATPVLTSLGATSEPVLLPAYRVTTANGVAVLRLGDGTYLGFSAVTRTFGGRTFVLASGSLLTAYGQWPILPARFQPPTASDGSPTFSFFGKDDIGTLMYVPAGGRPTDGFAIAPGTGPEDPAAGNPNWTWWQPL
;
A
#
# COMPACT_ATOMS: atom_id res chain seq x y z
N MET A 1 18.92 -15.47 -29.44
CA MET A 1 17.56 -15.62 -28.90
C MET A 1 16.79 -14.35 -29.24
N GLU A 2 15.50 -14.46 -29.57
CA GLU A 2 14.65 -13.28 -29.83
C GLU A 2 14.12 -12.70 -28.52
N CYS A 3 13.97 -11.36 -28.45
CA CYS A 3 13.56 -10.65 -27.24
C CYS A 3 12.26 -11.20 -26.65
N LEU A 4 11.24 -11.42 -27.49
CA LEU A 4 9.94 -11.96 -27.05
C LEU A 4 10.08 -13.35 -26.41
N ARG A 5 10.93 -14.20 -26.96
CA ARG A 5 11.17 -15.54 -26.41
C ARG A 5 11.91 -15.48 -25.07
N ALA A 6 12.88 -14.58 -24.95
CA ALA A 6 13.59 -14.36 -23.68
C ALA A 6 12.66 -13.82 -22.59
N GLN A 7 11.80 -12.84 -22.93
CA GLN A 7 10.80 -12.29 -22.02
C GLN A 7 9.77 -13.34 -21.60
N GLN A 8 9.29 -14.17 -22.53
CA GLN A 8 8.39 -15.28 -22.24
C GLN A 8 9.01 -16.26 -21.25
N LEU A 9 10.22 -16.75 -21.50
CA LEU A 9 10.91 -17.69 -20.60
C LEU A 9 11.12 -17.09 -19.21
N LEU A 10 11.53 -15.82 -19.12
CA LEU A 10 11.70 -15.16 -17.83
C LEU A 10 10.39 -14.98 -17.05
N SER A 11 9.27 -14.71 -17.73
CA SER A 11 7.96 -14.63 -17.10
C SER A 11 7.44 -16.01 -16.68
N GLU A 12 7.57 -17.02 -17.54
CA GLU A 12 7.13 -18.39 -17.25
C GLU A 12 7.90 -18.99 -16.06
N ALA A 13 9.18 -18.64 -15.91
CA ALA A 13 10.02 -19.09 -14.79
C ALA A 13 9.52 -18.63 -13.40
N ILE A 14 8.63 -17.63 -13.35
CA ILE A 14 8.00 -17.18 -12.09
C ILE A 14 6.93 -18.17 -11.62
N ASP A 15 6.20 -18.78 -12.56
CA ASP A 15 5.03 -19.59 -12.26
C ASP A 15 5.29 -21.10 -12.45
N VAL A 16 6.25 -21.49 -13.30
CA VAL A 16 6.55 -22.89 -13.63
C VAL A 16 8.06 -23.13 -13.69
N ALA A 17 8.50 -24.34 -13.35
CA ALA A 17 9.89 -24.73 -13.49
C ALA A 17 10.30 -24.81 -14.97
N ILE A 18 11.33 -24.04 -15.34
CA ILE A 18 11.99 -24.08 -16.65
C ILE A 18 13.37 -24.70 -16.49
N SER A 19 13.91 -25.30 -17.54
CA SER A 19 15.28 -25.81 -17.50
C SER A 19 16.30 -24.70 -17.23
N ASP A 20 17.31 -25.00 -16.41
CA ASP A 20 18.34 -24.03 -16.03
C ASP A 20 19.13 -23.52 -17.25
N ASP A 21 19.33 -24.36 -18.26
CA ASP A 21 20.04 -24.01 -19.50
C ASP A 21 19.27 -22.97 -20.34
N GLU A 22 17.95 -23.14 -20.49
CA GLU A 22 17.09 -22.19 -21.21
C GLU A 22 17.00 -20.86 -20.47
N LEU A 23 16.91 -20.91 -19.13
CA LEU A 23 16.87 -19.72 -18.29
C LEU A 23 18.21 -18.96 -18.29
N ALA A 24 19.33 -19.67 -18.25
CA ALA A 24 20.66 -19.09 -18.38
C ALA A 24 20.85 -18.41 -19.74
N GLN A 25 20.37 -19.03 -20.82
CA GLN A 25 20.43 -18.45 -22.16
C GLN A 25 19.56 -17.19 -22.28
N ALA A 26 18.38 -17.17 -21.68
CA ALA A 26 17.52 -15.99 -21.62
C ALA A 26 18.19 -14.84 -20.83
N ARG A 27 18.73 -15.13 -19.64
CA ARG A 27 19.46 -14.15 -18.81
C ARG A 27 20.68 -13.56 -19.52
N ALA A 28 21.46 -14.40 -20.20
CA ALA A 28 22.61 -13.97 -20.98
C ALA A 28 22.21 -13.03 -22.13
N HIS A 29 21.07 -13.28 -22.78
CA HIS A 29 20.53 -12.36 -23.79
C HIS A 29 20.11 -11.01 -23.18
N CYS A 30 19.45 -11.03 -22.02
CA CYS A 30 19.02 -9.80 -21.35
C CYS A 30 20.17 -8.91 -20.88
N ALA A 31 21.33 -9.49 -20.54
CA ALA A 31 22.52 -8.72 -20.18
C ALA A 31 23.07 -7.88 -21.36
N GLY A 32 22.77 -8.26 -22.60
CA GLY A 32 23.24 -7.56 -23.81
C GLY A 32 22.15 -6.76 -24.55
N CYS A 33 20.93 -6.67 -24.02
CA CYS A 33 19.79 -6.04 -24.70
C CYS A 33 19.03 -5.09 -23.75
N ASP A 34 19.09 -3.78 -24.01
CA ASP A 34 18.50 -2.73 -23.18
C ASP A 34 16.97 -2.87 -22.97
N GLU A 35 16.27 -3.39 -23.97
CA GLU A 35 14.82 -3.62 -23.87
C GLU A 35 14.50 -4.77 -22.93
N CYS A 36 15.25 -5.87 -23.04
CA CYS A 36 15.10 -7.01 -22.13
C CYS A 36 15.58 -6.68 -20.70
N ALA A 37 16.61 -5.86 -20.55
CA ALA A 37 17.06 -5.38 -19.24
C ALA A 37 15.97 -4.56 -18.52
N ARG A 38 15.27 -3.68 -19.25
CA ARG A 38 14.11 -2.95 -18.72
C ARG A 38 12.96 -3.86 -18.30
N PHE A 39 12.73 -4.93 -19.06
CA PHE A 39 11.73 -5.94 -18.71
C PHE A 39 12.10 -6.69 -17.42
N VAL A 40 13.35 -7.15 -17.28
CA VAL A 40 13.84 -7.81 -16.06
C VAL A 40 13.69 -6.91 -14.83
N HIS A 41 14.11 -5.65 -14.94
CA HIS A 41 13.94 -4.67 -13.86
C HIS A 41 12.46 -4.45 -13.50
N SER A 42 11.55 -4.53 -14.47
CA SER A 42 10.11 -4.41 -14.21
C SER A 42 9.57 -5.64 -13.46
N LEU A 43 10.03 -6.85 -13.80
CA LEU A 43 9.68 -8.08 -13.08
C LEU A 43 10.21 -8.07 -11.65
N GLU A 44 11.46 -7.68 -11.44
CA GLU A 44 12.06 -7.54 -10.10
C GLU A 44 11.29 -6.51 -9.25
N ARG A 45 10.89 -5.39 -9.86
CA ARG A 45 10.06 -4.39 -9.17
C ARG A 45 8.73 -4.98 -8.71
N ILE A 46 8.02 -5.71 -9.57
CA ILE A 46 6.75 -6.36 -9.21
C ILE A 46 6.98 -7.40 -8.09
N ALA A 47 8.04 -8.19 -8.16
CA ALA A 47 8.39 -9.18 -7.14
C ALA A 47 8.74 -8.53 -5.79
N SER A 48 9.25 -7.29 -5.80
CA SER A 48 9.60 -6.53 -4.58
C SER A 48 8.41 -5.81 -3.93
N LEU A 49 7.24 -5.78 -4.57
CA LEU A 49 6.05 -5.16 -3.98
C LEU A 49 5.61 -5.92 -2.72
N PRO A 50 5.12 -5.21 -1.68
CA PRO A 50 4.54 -5.86 -0.50
C PRO A 50 3.45 -6.84 -0.93
N ALA A 51 3.52 -8.08 -0.42
CA ALA A 51 2.48 -9.05 -0.66
C ALA A 51 1.13 -8.47 -0.18
N PRO A 52 0.03 -8.62 -0.96
CA PRO A 52 -1.27 -8.14 -0.55
C PRO A 52 -1.64 -8.76 0.79
N THR A 53 -1.88 -7.92 1.79
CA THR A 53 -2.31 -8.37 3.11
C THR A 53 -3.81 -8.65 3.06
N ALA A 54 -4.19 -9.86 3.47
CA ALA A 54 -5.60 -10.18 3.67
C ALA A 54 -6.19 -9.27 4.76
N SER A 55 -7.45 -8.86 4.60
CA SER A 55 -8.13 -8.09 5.65
C SER A 55 -8.21 -8.91 6.93
N THR A 56 -8.12 -8.24 8.08
CA THR A 56 -8.19 -8.90 9.40
C THR A 56 -9.50 -9.66 9.60
N ASP A 57 -10.61 -9.15 9.02
CA ASP A 57 -11.91 -9.84 9.01
C ASP A 57 -11.87 -11.15 8.22
N LEU A 58 -11.26 -11.17 7.04
CA LEU A 58 -11.13 -12.39 6.23
C LEU A 58 -10.25 -13.43 6.94
N VAL A 59 -9.13 -13.00 7.53
CA VAL A 59 -8.27 -13.88 8.33
C VAL A 59 -9.03 -14.45 9.52
N THR A 60 -9.81 -13.62 10.23
CA THR A 60 -10.60 -14.06 11.39
C THR A 60 -11.66 -15.08 10.99
N ARG A 61 -12.37 -14.86 9.87
CA ARG A 61 -13.36 -15.82 9.35
C ARG A 61 -12.71 -17.15 8.94
N LEU A 62 -11.57 -17.11 8.26
CA LEU A 62 -10.84 -18.33 7.88
C LEU A 62 -10.34 -19.11 9.10
N VAL A 63 -9.85 -18.41 10.13
CA VAL A 63 -9.46 -19.04 11.39
C VAL A 63 -10.67 -19.66 12.08
N ALA A 64 -11.81 -18.96 12.14
CA ALA A 64 -13.04 -19.49 12.74
C ALA A 64 -13.52 -20.77 12.03
N LEU A 65 -13.58 -20.76 10.69
CA LEU A 65 -13.91 -21.94 9.89
C LEU A 65 -12.93 -23.09 10.13
N GLY A 66 -11.63 -22.80 10.16
CA GLY A 66 -10.61 -23.81 10.47
C GLY A 66 -10.75 -24.39 11.88
N THR A 67 -11.15 -23.59 12.88
CA THR A 67 -11.39 -24.09 14.24
C THR A 67 -12.63 -24.96 14.36
N GLU A 68 -13.69 -24.63 13.62
CA GLU A 68 -14.92 -25.42 13.53
C GLU A 68 -14.62 -26.78 12.87
N GLU A 69 -13.92 -26.79 11.74
CA GLU A 69 -13.56 -28.01 11.03
C GLU A 69 -12.58 -28.89 11.83
N ALA A 70 -11.61 -28.26 12.52
CA ALA A 70 -10.74 -28.98 13.44
C ALA A 70 -11.48 -29.55 14.66
N ALA A 71 -12.58 -28.93 15.11
CA ALA A 71 -13.42 -29.46 16.18
C ALA A 71 -14.25 -30.65 15.69
N VAL A 72 -14.78 -30.59 14.45
CA VAL A 72 -15.46 -31.72 13.79
C VAL A 72 -14.50 -32.91 13.65
N LEU A 73 -13.27 -32.70 13.18
CA LEU A 73 -12.27 -33.76 13.04
C LEU A 73 -11.84 -34.38 14.39
N ARG A 74 -11.81 -33.59 15.48
CA ARG A 74 -11.52 -34.09 16.84
C ARG A 74 -12.69 -34.83 17.49
N ALA A 75 -13.92 -34.58 17.04
CA ALA A 75 -15.12 -35.26 17.51
C ALA A 75 -15.33 -36.63 16.83
N ILE A 76 -14.56 -36.95 15.79
CA ILE A 76 -14.49 -38.29 15.21
C ILE A 76 -13.77 -39.19 16.23
N PRO A 77 -14.43 -40.23 16.78
CA PRO A 77 -13.78 -41.15 17.70
C PRO A 77 -12.60 -41.83 16.99
N ALA A 78 -11.44 -41.87 17.65
CA ALA A 78 -10.35 -42.72 17.21
C ALA A 78 -10.78 -44.19 17.40
N GLU A 79 -11.34 -44.81 16.36
CA GLU A 79 -11.49 -46.25 16.33
C GLU A 79 -10.09 -46.87 16.46
N SER A 80 -9.91 -47.62 17.55
CA SER A 80 -8.74 -48.44 17.80
C SER A 80 -8.66 -49.58 16.75
N PRO A 81 -7.45 -50.07 16.44
CA PRO A 81 -7.20 -50.86 15.25
C PRO A 81 -7.84 -52.24 15.40
N VAL A 82 -8.64 -52.63 14.43
CA VAL A 82 -9.01 -54.02 14.23
C VAL A 82 -8.33 -54.48 12.94
N ASP A 83 -7.44 -55.44 13.13
CA ASP A 83 -6.79 -56.23 12.11
C ASP A 83 -7.80 -56.87 11.13
N ASP A 84 -7.28 -57.13 9.94
CA ASP A 84 -7.79 -57.97 8.87
C ASP A 84 -8.96 -57.46 7.99
N ALA A 85 -8.52 -57.00 6.82
CA ALA A 85 -8.96 -57.45 5.50
C ALA A 85 -10.46 -57.38 5.17
N LEU A 86 -10.79 -56.49 4.22
CA LEU A 86 -11.33 -56.90 2.93
C LEU A 86 -11.26 -55.74 1.91
N VAL A 87 -10.81 -56.12 0.72
CA VAL A 87 -10.60 -55.31 -0.47
C VAL A 87 -11.90 -54.60 -0.87
N GLY A 88 -11.84 -53.28 -0.89
CA GLY A 88 -12.86 -52.41 -1.46
C GLY A 88 -12.22 -51.04 -1.74
N GLU A 89 -11.58 -50.90 -2.89
CA GLU A 89 -11.09 -49.62 -3.40
C GLU A 89 -12.26 -48.63 -3.45
N HIS A 90 -12.36 -47.79 -2.42
CA HIS A 90 -13.00 -46.49 -2.51
C HIS A 90 -11.88 -45.47 -2.50
N THR A 91 -11.23 -45.32 -3.65
CA THR A 91 -10.50 -44.09 -3.97
C THR A 91 -11.52 -42.95 -3.92
N ALA A 92 -11.63 -42.32 -2.74
CA ALA A 92 -12.24 -41.02 -2.61
C ALA A 92 -11.45 -40.09 -3.54
N ALA A 93 -12.04 -39.75 -4.69
CA ALA A 93 -11.44 -38.80 -5.60
C ALA A 93 -11.25 -37.48 -4.83
N PRO A 94 -10.02 -36.93 -4.75
CA PRO A 94 -9.84 -35.63 -4.13
C PRO A 94 -10.64 -34.62 -4.93
N VAL A 95 -11.64 -34.02 -4.30
CA VAL A 95 -12.43 -32.95 -4.91
C VAL A 95 -11.48 -31.75 -5.07
N ARG A 96 -10.89 -31.64 -6.26
CA ARG A 96 -10.05 -30.50 -6.64
C ARG A 96 -10.95 -29.29 -6.85
N PHE A 97 -11.20 -28.55 -5.78
CA PHE A 97 -11.87 -27.24 -5.84
C PHE A 97 -10.93 -26.08 -6.21
N LEU A 98 -9.67 -26.37 -6.54
CA LEU A 98 -8.68 -25.35 -6.88
C LEU A 98 -8.11 -25.61 -8.27
N PRO A 99 -8.20 -24.65 -9.19
CA PRO A 99 -7.66 -24.80 -10.53
C PRO A 99 -6.12 -24.85 -10.47
N SER A 100 -5.52 -25.69 -11.32
CA SER A 100 -4.11 -26.12 -11.26
C SER A 100 -3.06 -25.01 -11.43
N TRP A 101 -3.48 -23.79 -11.75
CA TRP A 101 -2.61 -22.61 -11.84
C TRP A 101 -2.34 -21.94 -10.49
N TRP A 102 -2.92 -22.42 -9.38
CA TRP A 102 -2.70 -21.92 -8.01
C TRP A 102 -1.63 -22.68 -7.21
N ALA A 103 -1.14 -23.81 -7.73
CA ALA A 103 -0.27 -24.72 -6.98
C ALA A 103 1.14 -24.19 -6.61
N PRO A 104 1.85 -23.36 -7.41
CA PRO A 104 3.25 -23.03 -7.09
C PRO A 104 3.39 -22.07 -5.90
N ARG A 105 2.36 -21.28 -5.59
CA ARG A 105 2.43 -20.22 -4.59
C ARG A 105 2.04 -20.66 -3.18
N LEU A 106 1.52 -21.87 -2.98
CA LEU A 106 1.05 -22.35 -1.66
C LEU A 106 1.98 -23.36 -0.97
N SER A 107 2.89 -24.01 -1.70
CA SER A 107 3.81 -25.00 -1.11
C SER A 107 4.80 -24.37 -0.12
N ALA A 108 5.23 -23.13 -0.36
CA ALA A 108 6.08 -22.37 0.55
C ALA A 108 5.36 -21.95 1.85
N TYR A 109 4.06 -21.64 1.78
CA TYR A 109 3.27 -21.24 2.95
C TYR A 109 2.75 -22.42 3.77
N ALA A 110 2.51 -23.58 3.14
CA ALA A 110 2.11 -24.80 3.85
C ALA A 110 3.22 -25.32 4.78
N ALA A 111 4.50 -25.17 4.40
CA ALA A 111 5.62 -25.55 5.24
C ALA A 111 5.73 -24.67 6.52
N VAL A 112 5.47 -23.36 6.39
CA VAL A 112 5.50 -22.42 7.53
C VAL A 112 4.31 -22.65 8.49
N ALA A 113 3.12 -22.92 7.94
CA ALA A 113 1.93 -23.25 8.74
C ALA A 113 2.09 -24.57 9.51
N ALA A 114 2.75 -25.58 8.92
CA ALA A 114 3.03 -26.85 9.58
C ALA A 114 4.01 -26.69 10.77
N VAL A 115 5.05 -25.86 10.64
CA VAL A 115 6.00 -25.58 11.73
C VAL A 115 5.33 -24.80 12.87
N LEU A 116 4.45 -23.85 12.55
CA LEU A 116 3.68 -23.11 13.56
C LEU A 116 2.67 -24.00 14.31
N LEU A 117 1.99 -24.93 13.61
CA LEU A 117 1.06 -25.87 14.25
C LEU A 117 1.77 -26.87 15.16
N VAL A 118 2.95 -27.37 14.78
CA VAL A 118 3.74 -28.26 15.65
C VAL A 118 4.25 -27.51 16.88
N ALA A 119 4.66 -26.24 16.74
CA ALA A 119 5.10 -25.40 17.86
C ALA A 119 3.95 -25.09 18.85
N LEU A 120 2.71 -24.90 18.36
CA LEU A 120 1.53 -24.62 19.17
C LEU A 120 1.01 -25.85 19.93
N VAL A 121 1.11 -27.05 19.34
CA VAL A 121 0.77 -28.31 20.02
C VAL A 121 1.81 -28.64 21.11
N ALA A 122 3.09 -28.34 20.88
CA ALA A 122 4.14 -28.54 21.89
C ALA A 122 4.05 -27.57 23.08
N THR A 123 3.53 -26.34 22.90
CA THR A 123 3.31 -25.39 24.00
C THR A 123 1.99 -25.60 24.75
N GLY A 124 0.98 -26.17 24.09
CA GLY A 124 -0.34 -26.43 24.70
C GLY A 124 -0.38 -27.58 25.73
N ILE A 125 0.59 -28.49 25.73
CA ILE A 125 0.64 -29.63 26.68
C ILE A 125 1.35 -29.24 28.01
N GLY A 126 2.01 -28.08 28.08
CA GLY A 126 2.83 -27.67 29.23
C GLY A 126 2.15 -26.86 30.35
N LEU A 127 0.87 -26.49 30.22
CA LEU A 127 0.17 -25.59 31.17
C LEU A 127 -1.15 -26.16 31.72
N GLY A 128 -1.34 -27.47 31.62
CA GLY A 128 -2.45 -28.19 32.25
C GLY A 128 -2.15 -28.52 33.71
N GLY A 129 -2.26 -27.53 34.60
CA GLY A 129 -2.20 -27.78 36.05
C GLY A 129 -2.39 -26.52 36.87
N VAL A 130 -3.39 -26.55 37.77
CA VAL A 130 -3.62 -25.62 38.90
C VAL A 130 -4.56 -24.43 38.60
N LEU A 131 -5.88 -24.67 38.57
CA LEU A 131 -6.87 -24.23 39.60
C LEU A 131 -8.34 -24.34 39.13
N SER A 132 -9.17 -24.78 40.08
CA SER A 132 -10.57 -25.23 40.05
C SER A 132 -11.65 -24.15 39.79
N PRO A 133 -12.95 -24.55 39.61
CA PRO A 133 -13.99 -23.77 38.96
C PRO A 133 -14.81 -22.91 39.93
N LYS A 134 -15.55 -21.93 39.40
CA LYS A 134 -16.63 -21.25 40.12
C LYS A 134 -17.87 -21.14 39.23
N GLU A 135 -18.92 -21.85 39.61
CA GLU A 135 -20.29 -21.70 39.12
C GLU A 135 -20.87 -20.33 39.52
N ALA A 136 -21.74 -19.76 38.68
CA ALA A 136 -22.98 -19.09 39.11
C ALA A 136 -23.86 -18.66 37.90
N THR A 137 -24.93 -19.44 37.72
CA THR A 137 -26.35 -19.03 37.60
C THR A 137 -26.82 -17.86 36.68
N VAL A 138 -27.63 -18.28 35.72
CA VAL A 138 -28.88 -17.71 35.12
C VAL A 138 -29.48 -16.44 35.74
N GLY A 139 -29.87 -15.52 34.87
CA GLY A 139 -30.91 -14.51 35.10
C GLY A 139 -31.69 -14.20 33.81
N THR A 140 -32.90 -14.72 33.72
CA THR A 140 -33.95 -14.39 32.74
C THR A 140 -34.71 -13.14 33.16
N ALA A 141 -35.07 -12.26 32.20
CA ALA A 141 -36.25 -11.38 32.30
C ALA A 141 -36.73 -10.96 30.89
N GLU A 142 -37.99 -11.30 30.60
CA GLU A 142 -38.91 -10.70 29.61
C GLU A 142 -39.11 -9.20 29.93
N ASP A 143 -39.71 -8.28 29.18
CA ASP A 143 -40.73 -8.20 28.12
C ASP A 143 -40.65 -6.71 27.67
N THR A 144 -40.89 -6.26 26.43
CA THR A 144 -42.19 -5.68 26.03
C THR A 144 -42.10 -5.14 24.59
N ARG A 145 -43.13 -5.48 23.80
CA ARG A 145 -43.47 -5.04 22.44
C ARG A 145 -43.56 -3.52 22.23
N LEU A 146 -43.35 -3.09 20.97
CA LEU A 146 -44.34 -2.32 20.21
C LEU A 146 -44.23 -2.64 18.71
N GLN A 147 -45.38 -2.98 18.15
CA GLN A 147 -45.65 -3.43 16.80
C GLN A 147 -46.45 -2.33 16.09
N THR A 148 -46.07 -1.96 14.87
CA THR A 148 -47.03 -1.45 13.87
C THR A 148 -46.62 -1.95 12.49
N ASP A 149 -47.39 -2.90 11.98
CA ASP A 149 -47.39 -3.38 10.59
C ASP A 149 -48.12 -2.39 9.66
N GLY A 150 -47.77 -2.45 8.38
CA GLY A 150 -48.80 -2.37 7.34
C GLY A 150 -48.42 -1.67 6.03
N GLY A 151 -48.29 -2.46 4.95
CA GLY A 151 -48.73 -2.03 3.61
C GLY A 151 -47.79 -2.32 2.45
N ALA A 152 -47.92 -3.51 1.84
CA ALA A 152 -47.28 -3.90 0.59
C ALA A 152 -48.14 -3.53 -0.64
N ALA A 153 -47.51 -3.18 -1.78
CA ALA A 153 -47.87 -3.64 -3.14
C ALA A 153 -46.94 -3.10 -4.26
N LEU A 154 -46.14 -4.02 -4.83
CA LEU A 154 -45.98 -4.37 -6.26
C LEU A 154 -45.58 -3.34 -7.35
N SER A 155 -44.45 -3.67 -8.00
CA SER A 155 -44.13 -3.64 -9.44
C SER A 155 -43.91 -2.33 -10.22
N ALA A 156 -42.64 -2.09 -10.60
CA ALA A 156 -42.22 -1.71 -11.96
C ALA A 156 -40.73 -2.08 -12.19
N ALA A 157 -40.41 -2.58 -13.40
CA ALA A 157 -39.09 -3.03 -13.85
C ALA A 157 -38.21 -1.84 -14.38
N PRO A 158 -36.95 -2.04 -14.81
CA PRO A 158 -35.81 -1.18 -14.48
C PRO A 158 -35.62 0.04 -15.41
N THR A 159 -35.08 1.12 -14.85
CA THR A 159 -34.48 2.24 -15.59
C THR A 159 -32.99 2.27 -15.27
N PRO A 160 -32.07 2.36 -16.26
CA PRO A 160 -30.65 2.50 -15.99
C PRO A 160 -30.41 3.98 -15.72
N ASP A 161 -30.25 4.36 -14.46
CA ASP A 161 -29.75 5.68 -14.13
C ASP A 161 -28.47 5.58 -13.32
N SER A 162 -27.51 6.33 -13.84
CA SER A 162 -26.17 6.51 -13.34
C SER A 162 -26.24 7.43 -12.12
N THR A 163 -25.08 7.65 -11.50
CA THR A 163 -24.84 8.59 -10.39
C THR A 163 -25.07 7.99 -9.01
N GLN A 164 -24.15 7.10 -8.62
CA GLN A 164 -23.78 6.98 -7.21
C GLN A 164 -23.07 8.30 -6.84
N GLU A 165 -23.83 9.21 -6.24
CA GLU A 165 -23.29 10.32 -5.46
C GLU A 165 -22.42 9.74 -4.34
N ALA A 166 -21.12 9.66 -4.59
CA ALA A 166 -20.13 9.51 -3.53
C ALA A 166 -19.82 10.90 -2.95
N THR A 167 -20.81 11.51 -2.31
CA THR A 167 -20.53 12.57 -1.33
C THR A 167 -19.97 11.87 -0.10
N LYS A 168 -18.70 11.49 -0.17
CA LYS A 168 -17.97 11.08 1.02
C LYS A 168 -17.71 12.38 1.79
N ASP A 169 -18.40 12.51 2.92
CA ASP A 169 -18.08 13.45 4.00
C ASP A 169 -16.55 13.55 4.14
N VAL A 170 -15.99 14.67 3.71
CA VAL A 170 -14.60 15.02 4.00
C VAL A 170 -14.60 15.41 5.48
N GLY A 171 -14.45 14.40 6.32
CA GLY A 171 -14.41 14.55 7.77
C GLY A 171 -13.43 15.63 8.19
N TYR A 172 -13.90 16.50 9.07
CA TYR A 172 -13.10 17.40 9.89
C TYR A 172 -11.83 16.70 10.41
N GLY A 173 -10.64 17.27 10.14
CA GLY A 173 -9.49 17.13 11.05
C GLY A 173 -8.11 16.74 10.52
N THR A 174 -7.86 16.61 9.22
CA THR A 174 -6.49 16.31 8.74
C THR A 174 -5.62 17.57 8.80
N VAL A 175 -4.76 17.64 9.82
CA VAL A 175 -3.73 18.68 9.95
C VAL A 175 -2.60 18.37 8.98
N ALA A 176 -2.13 19.38 8.23
CA ALA A 176 -1.01 19.15 7.32
C ALA A 176 0.24 18.71 8.11
N PRO A 177 1.03 17.76 7.57
CA PRO A 177 2.37 17.49 8.10
C PRO A 177 3.22 18.77 8.21
N PRO A 178 4.30 18.74 9.00
CA PRO A 178 5.22 19.86 9.17
C PRO A 178 6.08 20.11 7.92
N TYR A 179 5.45 20.47 6.81
CA TYR A 179 6.13 20.70 5.54
C TYR A 179 6.93 22.01 5.55
N VAL A 180 8.01 22.01 4.77
CA VAL A 180 8.71 23.22 4.32
C VAL A 180 8.83 23.20 2.80
N VAL A 181 9.01 24.38 2.20
CA VAL A 181 9.23 24.52 0.75
C VAL A 181 10.59 25.13 0.49
N ILE A 182 11.44 24.42 -0.25
CA ILE A 182 12.78 24.87 -0.66
C ILE A 182 12.85 24.81 -2.18
N ASP A 183 13.06 25.98 -2.82
CA ASP A 183 13.01 26.19 -4.27
C ASP A 183 11.78 25.56 -4.95
N GLY A 184 10.60 25.68 -4.32
CA GLY A 184 9.34 25.16 -4.84
C GLY A 184 9.11 23.66 -4.63
N LEU A 185 10.04 22.94 -3.99
CA LEU A 185 9.89 21.52 -3.63
C LEU A 185 9.50 21.37 -2.16
N VAL A 186 8.63 20.39 -1.87
CA VAL A 186 8.12 20.13 -0.53
C VAL A 186 8.98 19.10 0.19
N TYR A 187 9.32 19.38 1.45
CA TYR A 187 10.10 18.49 2.31
C TYR A 187 9.42 18.31 3.67
N THR A 188 9.69 17.17 4.31
CA THR A 188 9.31 16.86 5.70
C THR A 188 10.56 16.79 6.59
N PRO A 189 10.47 17.17 7.88
CA PRO A 189 11.59 17.14 8.79
C PRO A 189 12.01 15.71 9.11
N THR A 190 13.32 15.48 9.15
CA THR A 190 13.94 14.22 9.58
C THR A 190 14.61 14.34 10.95
N GLY A 191 14.69 15.55 11.50
CA GLY A 191 15.29 15.84 12.81
C GLY A 191 16.71 16.43 12.71
N PRO A 192 17.42 16.60 13.84
CA PRO A 192 18.77 17.13 13.84
C PRO A 192 19.70 16.30 12.96
N GLN A 193 20.51 16.96 12.13
CA GLN A 193 21.36 16.29 11.16
C GLN A 193 22.80 16.84 11.21
N ALA A 194 23.78 15.94 11.32
CA ALA A 194 25.17 16.29 11.07
C ALA A 194 25.43 16.33 9.57
N VAL A 195 26.02 17.42 9.08
CA VAL A 195 26.36 17.60 7.66
C VAL A 195 27.80 18.04 7.52
N ASP A 196 28.45 17.54 6.47
CA ASP A 196 29.72 18.08 6.00
C ASP A 196 29.43 19.36 5.20
N GLU A 197 29.90 20.51 5.68
CA GLU A 197 29.66 21.80 5.05
C GLU A 197 30.18 21.86 3.61
N ALA A 198 31.19 21.06 3.26
CA ALA A 198 31.70 20.97 1.89
C ALA A 198 30.69 20.38 0.89
N THR A 199 29.67 19.67 1.39
CA THR A 199 28.62 19.05 0.56
C THR A 199 27.39 19.93 0.37
N LEU A 200 27.33 21.08 1.04
CA LEU A 200 26.18 21.96 1.05
C LEU A 200 26.18 22.90 -0.15
N VAL A 201 25.04 22.96 -0.84
CA VAL A 201 24.76 23.97 -1.88
C VAL A 201 23.67 24.89 -1.38
N THR A 202 23.94 26.20 -1.40
CA THR A 202 23.00 27.24 -0.97
C THR A 202 21.70 27.15 -1.77
N ALA A 203 20.58 27.12 -1.05
CA ALA A 203 19.23 27.18 -1.60
C ALA A 203 18.54 28.48 -1.19
N THR A 204 17.32 28.71 -1.69
CA THR A 204 16.51 29.87 -1.27
C THR A 204 16.21 29.77 0.22
N PRO A 205 16.48 30.82 1.03
CA PRO A 205 16.16 30.82 2.45
C PRO A 205 14.68 30.55 2.71
N VAL A 206 14.38 29.81 3.76
CA VAL A 206 13.01 29.42 4.12
C VAL A 206 12.50 30.32 5.22
N LEU A 207 11.38 31.00 4.96
CA LEU A 207 10.63 31.69 6.01
C LEU A 207 9.76 30.66 6.72
N THR A 208 10.04 30.34 7.97
CA THR A 208 9.31 29.32 8.72
C THR A 208 9.29 29.63 10.21
N SER A 209 8.20 29.28 10.90
CA SER A 209 8.16 29.29 12.37
C SER A 209 8.61 27.96 13.00
N LEU A 210 8.96 26.92 12.22
CA LEU A 210 9.33 25.57 12.68
C LEU A 210 8.40 25.00 13.79
N GLY A 211 7.11 25.32 13.74
CA GLY A 211 6.13 24.86 14.73
C GLY A 211 6.10 25.67 16.04
N ALA A 212 6.91 26.73 16.17
CA ALA A 212 6.78 27.70 17.24
C ALA A 212 5.60 28.66 16.97
N THR A 213 4.96 29.13 18.05
CA THR A 213 3.95 30.20 18.02
C THR A 213 4.56 31.59 17.81
N SER A 214 5.87 31.67 17.55
CA SER A 214 6.58 32.90 17.25
C SER A 214 6.37 33.34 15.81
N GLU A 215 6.71 34.59 15.52
CA GLU A 215 6.78 35.08 14.15
C GLU A 215 7.70 34.19 13.30
N PRO A 216 7.35 33.90 12.03
CA PRO A 216 8.22 33.16 11.12
C PRO A 216 9.59 33.83 10.99
N VAL A 217 10.65 33.03 11.06
CA VAL A 217 12.04 33.49 10.92
C VAL A 217 12.58 33.01 9.59
N LEU A 218 13.39 33.85 8.93
CA LEU A 218 14.10 33.47 7.73
C LEU A 218 15.33 32.64 8.10
N LEU A 219 15.35 31.36 7.72
CA LEU A 219 16.46 30.45 7.98
C LEU A 219 17.24 30.15 6.70
N PRO A 220 18.59 30.16 6.75
CA PRO A 220 19.41 29.68 5.65
C PRO A 220 19.09 28.23 5.32
N ALA A 221 18.90 27.94 4.04
CA ALA A 221 18.58 26.61 3.54
C ALA A 221 19.67 26.11 2.60
N TYR A 222 19.92 24.80 2.64
CA TYR A 222 20.93 24.15 1.83
C TYR A 222 20.42 22.82 1.30
N ARG A 223 20.87 22.45 0.10
CA ARG A 223 20.73 21.09 -0.45
C ARG A 223 22.01 20.31 -0.20
N VAL A 224 21.89 19.01 0.04
CA VAL A 224 23.03 18.11 0.23
C VAL A 224 23.37 17.44 -1.10
N THR A 225 24.53 17.74 -1.67
CA THR A 225 24.93 17.24 -3.02
C THR A 225 25.14 15.74 -3.10
N THR A 226 25.48 15.11 -1.98
CA THR A 226 25.74 13.66 -1.89
C THR A 226 24.46 12.84 -1.69
N ALA A 227 23.31 13.49 -1.46
CA ALA A 227 22.04 12.82 -1.18
C ALA A 227 20.87 13.55 -1.86
N ASN A 228 20.42 13.01 -2.99
CA ASN A 228 19.26 13.55 -3.71
C ASN A 228 18.02 13.59 -2.83
N GLY A 229 17.29 14.72 -2.88
CA GLY A 229 16.09 14.92 -2.07
C GLY A 229 16.37 15.19 -0.59
N VAL A 230 17.62 15.43 -0.18
CA VAL A 230 17.95 15.85 1.19
C VAL A 230 18.27 17.34 1.22
N ALA A 231 17.66 18.04 2.18
CA ALA A 231 17.91 19.43 2.46
C ALA A 231 18.12 19.66 3.95
N VAL A 232 18.78 20.75 4.31
CA VAL A 232 18.97 21.17 5.70
C VAL A 232 18.67 22.65 5.87
N LEU A 233 18.13 23.01 7.04
CA LEU A 233 18.03 24.39 7.50
C LEU A 233 19.04 24.62 8.61
N ARG A 234 19.76 25.75 8.56
CA ARG A 234 20.68 26.15 9.62
C ARG A 234 19.94 26.97 10.68
N LEU A 235 19.98 26.52 11.92
CA LEU A 235 19.38 27.19 13.07
C LEU A 235 20.30 28.30 13.61
N GLY A 236 19.75 29.17 14.46
CA GLY A 236 20.48 30.32 15.02
C GLY A 236 21.66 29.96 15.93
N ASP A 237 21.68 28.75 16.48
CA ASP A 237 22.79 28.19 17.26
C ASP A 237 23.89 27.56 16.39
N GLY A 238 23.72 27.58 15.07
CA GLY A 238 24.64 27.01 14.09
C GLY A 238 24.41 25.53 13.80
N THR A 239 23.48 24.86 14.46
CA THR A 239 23.11 23.46 14.17
C THR A 239 22.27 23.34 12.91
N TYR A 240 22.18 22.13 12.36
CA TYR A 240 21.39 21.85 11.15
C TYR A 240 20.20 20.94 11.48
N LEU A 241 19.03 21.33 10.97
CA LEU A 241 17.83 20.51 10.98
C LEU A 241 17.63 19.89 9.59
N GLY A 242 17.51 18.57 9.54
CA GLY A 242 17.38 17.77 8.34
C GLY A 242 15.96 17.68 7.81
N PHE A 243 15.86 17.55 6.48
CA PHE A 243 14.63 17.44 5.75
C PHE A 243 14.77 16.46 4.57
N SER A 244 13.73 15.65 4.34
CA SER A 244 13.61 14.74 3.19
C SER A 244 12.51 15.19 2.25
N ALA A 245 12.78 15.16 0.95
CA ALA A 245 11.81 15.51 -0.08
C ALA A 245 10.60 14.57 0.00
N VAL A 246 9.41 15.13 -0.09
CA VAL A 246 8.18 14.36 -0.20
C VAL A 246 8.14 13.75 -1.58
N THR A 247 8.28 12.44 -1.67
CA THR A 247 8.48 11.73 -2.93
C THR A 247 7.44 10.64 -3.15
N ARG A 248 7.25 10.30 -4.43
CA ARG A 248 6.48 9.14 -4.88
C ARG A 248 7.15 8.51 -6.09
N THR A 249 6.76 7.30 -6.44
CA THR A 249 7.29 6.61 -7.61
C THR A 249 6.21 6.36 -8.68
N PHE A 250 6.62 6.49 -9.93
CA PHE A 250 5.83 6.07 -11.08
C PHE A 250 6.74 5.50 -12.15
N GLY A 251 6.49 4.26 -12.56
CA GLY A 251 7.27 3.63 -13.61
C GLY A 251 8.74 3.47 -13.24
N GLY A 252 9.05 3.33 -11.93
CA GLY A 252 10.41 3.20 -11.42
C GLY A 252 11.21 4.50 -11.38
N ARG A 253 10.57 5.65 -11.63
CA ARG A 253 11.18 6.98 -11.49
C ARG A 253 10.61 7.67 -10.26
N THR A 254 11.46 8.44 -9.58
CA THR A 254 11.08 9.23 -8.41
C THR A 254 10.60 10.61 -8.84
N PHE A 255 9.46 11.02 -8.27
CA PHE A 255 8.89 12.34 -8.43
C PHE A 255 8.77 12.99 -7.07
N VAL A 256 9.01 14.30 -7.02
CA VAL A 256 8.93 15.13 -5.82
C VAL A 256 7.72 16.05 -5.88
N LEU A 257 7.06 16.20 -4.74
CA LEU A 257 5.94 17.12 -4.57
C LEU A 257 6.43 18.56 -4.73
N ALA A 258 5.80 19.30 -5.64
CA ALA A 258 6.03 20.72 -5.83
C ALA A 258 4.90 21.54 -5.22
N SER A 259 5.22 22.75 -4.77
CA SER A 259 4.23 23.70 -4.27
C SER A 259 4.26 25.03 -5.02
N GLY A 260 3.07 25.61 -5.21
CA GLY A 260 2.88 26.95 -5.76
C GLY A 260 3.01 28.08 -4.75
N SER A 261 3.05 27.77 -3.45
CA SER A 261 3.18 28.75 -2.38
C SER A 261 4.37 28.44 -1.49
N LEU A 262 4.93 29.49 -0.87
CA LEU A 262 5.77 29.31 0.30
C LEU A 262 4.90 28.87 1.48
N LEU A 263 5.41 27.95 2.29
CA LEU A 263 4.76 27.54 3.54
C LEU A 263 5.51 28.21 4.69
N THR A 264 4.85 29.14 5.37
CA THR A 264 5.45 29.98 6.42
C THR A 264 5.33 29.38 7.81
N ALA A 265 4.51 28.34 7.97
CA ALA A 265 4.32 27.62 9.20
C ALA A 265 4.00 26.15 8.92
N TYR A 266 4.29 25.28 9.89
CA TYR A 266 3.81 23.90 9.88
C TYR A 266 2.29 23.84 9.94
N GLY A 267 1.71 22.77 9.38
CA GLY A 267 0.25 22.64 9.29
C GLY A 267 -0.36 23.31 8.06
N GLN A 268 0.44 23.95 7.20
CA GLN A 268 0.00 24.47 5.92
C GLN A 268 0.12 23.40 4.83
N TRP A 269 -0.94 23.22 4.05
CA TRP A 269 -0.95 22.29 2.92
C TRP A 269 -0.24 22.90 1.70
N PRO A 270 0.65 22.15 1.02
CA PRO A 270 1.17 22.58 -0.26
C PRO A 270 0.04 22.63 -1.30
N ILE A 271 0.03 23.68 -2.10
CA ILE A 271 -0.95 23.90 -3.17
C ILE A 271 -0.32 23.70 -4.55
N LEU A 272 -1.17 23.53 -5.55
CA LEU A 272 -0.78 23.40 -6.95
C LEU A 272 0.09 24.60 -7.41
N PRO A 273 1.18 24.38 -8.17
CA PRO A 273 1.98 25.43 -8.78
C PRO A 273 1.14 26.40 -9.63
N ALA A 274 1.39 27.71 -9.50
CA ALA A 274 0.63 28.78 -10.16
C ALA A 274 0.63 28.72 -11.70
N ARG A 275 1.56 27.96 -12.30
CA ARG A 275 1.58 27.67 -13.74
C ARG A 275 0.39 26.83 -14.21
N PHE A 276 -0.32 26.17 -13.29
CA PHE A 276 -1.52 25.41 -13.57
C PHE A 276 -2.74 26.16 -13.05
N GLN A 277 -3.75 26.28 -13.90
CA GLN A 277 -5.05 26.77 -13.47
C GLN A 277 -5.71 25.71 -12.56
N PRO A 278 -6.23 26.07 -11.38
CA PRO A 278 -6.95 25.11 -10.54
C PRO A 278 -8.09 24.44 -11.32
N PRO A 279 -8.20 23.10 -11.29
CA PRO A 279 -9.31 22.39 -11.92
C PRO A 279 -10.65 22.85 -11.37
N THR A 280 -11.64 23.00 -12.25
CA THR A 280 -13.03 23.33 -11.87
C THR A 280 -13.87 22.10 -11.61
N ALA A 281 -13.50 20.96 -12.19
CA ALA A 281 -14.18 19.68 -12.02
C ALA A 281 -13.36 18.72 -11.14
N SER A 282 -14.05 17.78 -10.50
CA SER A 282 -13.43 16.77 -9.63
C SER A 282 -12.52 15.78 -10.37
N ASP A 283 -12.75 15.60 -11.67
CA ASP A 283 -11.92 14.77 -12.55
C ASP A 283 -10.67 15.49 -13.08
N GLY A 284 -10.44 16.73 -12.66
CA GLY A 284 -9.29 17.53 -13.07
C GLY A 284 -9.53 18.37 -14.33
N SER A 285 -10.66 18.21 -15.02
CA SER A 285 -10.93 18.96 -16.25
C SER A 285 -11.21 20.46 -15.98
N PRO A 286 -10.87 21.35 -16.94
CA PRO A 286 -10.15 21.09 -18.19
C PRO A 286 -8.62 21.08 -18.04
N THR A 287 -8.08 21.40 -16.86
CA THR A 287 -6.64 21.56 -16.63
C THR A 287 -5.87 20.27 -16.85
N PHE A 288 -6.38 19.18 -16.30
CA PHE A 288 -5.78 17.87 -16.36
C PHE A 288 -6.72 16.87 -17.03
N SER A 289 -6.12 15.81 -17.56
CA SER A 289 -6.81 14.65 -18.09
C SER A 289 -6.29 13.40 -17.40
N PHE A 290 -7.19 12.46 -17.12
CA PHE A 290 -6.79 11.17 -16.55
C PHE A 290 -5.77 10.48 -17.44
N PHE A 291 -4.67 10.02 -16.83
CA PHE A 291 -3.60 9.29 -17.50
C PHE A 291 -3.59 7.81 -17.12
N GLY A 292 -3.64 7.52 -15.82
CA GLY A 292 -3.44 6.16 -15.32
C GLY A 292 -3.35 6.10 -13.80
N LYS A 293 -2.62 5.11 -13.29
CA LYS A 293 -2.34 4.94 -11.86
C LYS A 293 -0.84 4.93 -11.61
N ASP A 294 -0.43 5.41 -10.45
CA ASP A 294 0.96 5.32 -10.01
C ASP A 294 1.29 3.93 -9.43
N ASP A 295 2.51 3.78 -8.90
CA ASP A 295 3.00 2.49 -8.40
C ASP A 295 2.25 2.01 -7.14
N ILE A 296 1.53 2.89 -6.42
CA ILE A 296 0.68 2.54 -5.26
C ILE A 296 -0.82 2.49 -5.61
N GLY A 297 -1.17 2.68 -6.89
CA GLY A 297 -2.55 2.57 -7.37
C GLY A 297 -3.37 3.87 -7.32
N THR A 298 -2.75 5.00 -6.99
CA THR A 298 -3.40 6.32 -6.94
C THR A 298 -3.61 6.88 -8.34
N LEU A 299 -4.79 7.47 -8.60
CA LEU A 299 -5.13 8.02 -9.92
C LEU A 299 -4.23 9.22 -10.27
N MET A 300 -3.60 9.15 -11.44
CA MET A 300 -2.72 10.16 -12.00
C MET A 300 -3.39 10.93 -13.13
N TYR A 301 -3.16 12.24 -13.14
CA TYR A 301 -3.66 13.14 -14.16
C TYR A 301 -2.50 13.93 -14.75
N VAL A 302 -2.53 14.21 -16.05
CA VAL A 302 -1.50 14.99 -16.74
C VAL A 302 -2.12 16.23 -17.36
N PRO A 303 -1.37 17.34 -17.55
CA PRO A 303 -1.89 18.50 -18.27
C PRO A 303 -2.37 18.10 -19.65
N ALA A 304 -3.37 18.79 -20.20
CA ALA A 304 -3.85 18.53 -21.56
C ALA A 304 -2.67 18.58 -22.57
N GLY A 305 -2.43 17.47 -23.28
CA GLY A 305 -1.31 17.31 -24.22
C GLY A 305 0.08 17.10 -23.58
N GLY A 306 0.16 17.04 -22.25
CA GLY A 306 1.39 16.76 -21.50
C GLY A 306 1.73 15.28 -21.40
N ARG A 307 2.89 14.97 -20.83
CA ARG A 307 3.37 13.60 -20.59
C ARG A 307 3.62 13.38 -19.10
N PRO A 308 3.36 12.17 -18.57
CA PRO A 308 3.64 11.85 -17.17
C PRO A 308 5.14 11.90 -16.82
N THR A 309 6.01 11.82 -17.83
CA THR A 309 7.47 11.95 -17.66
C THR A 309 7.90 13.35 -17.26
N ASP A 310 7.08 14.36 -17.51
CA ASP A 310 7.34 15.77 -17.20
C ASP A 310 6.72 16.15 -15.83
N GLY A 311 5.94 15.23 -15.28
CA GLY A 311 5.22 15.34 -14.02
C GLY A 311 3.74 15.01 -14.18
N PHE A 312 3.05 14.94 -13.05
CA PHE A 312 1.63 14.59 -13.00
C PHE A 312 0.97 15.17 -11.74
N ALA A 313 -0.35 15.32 -11.82
CA ALA A 313 -1.20 15.79 -10.75
C ALA A 313 -1.95 14.64 -10.08
N ILE A 314 -2.23 14.78 -8.78
CA ILE A 314 -3.19 13.94 -8.06
C ILE A 314 -4.32 14.80 -7.51
N ALA A 315 -5.53 14.26 -7.61
CA ALA A 315 -6.74 14.86 -7.08
C ALA A 315 -6.74 14.93 -5.54
N PRO A 316 -7.48 15.87 -4.95
CA PRO A 316 -7.79 15.89 -3.52
C PRO A 316 -8.41 14.58 -3.02
N GLY A 317 -8.32 14.37 -1.70
CA GLY A 317 -9.06 13.29 -1.03
C GLY A 317 -8.38 11.92 -1.08
N THR A 318 -7.07 11.88 -1.34
CA THR A 318 -6.27 10.69 -1.07
C THR A 318 -6.27 10.36 0.43
N GLY A 319 -6.01 9.11 0.79
CA GLY A 319 -5.93 8.70 2.18
C GLY A 319 -4.67 9.23 2.90
N PRO A 320 -4.62 9.16 4.24
CA PRO A 320 -3.46 9.57 5.02
C PRO A 320 -2.17 8.78 4.71
N GLU A 321 -2.30 7.61 4.10
CA GLU A 321 -1.19 6.77 3.62
C GLU A 321 -0.55 7.26 2.31
N ASP A 322 -1.21 8.15 1.55
CA ASP A 322 -0.61 8.76 0.38
C ASP A 322 0.61 9.61 0.80
N PRO A 323 1.67 9.71 -0.02
CA PRO A 323 2.83 10.53 0.31
C PRO A 323 2.52 12.01 0.60
N ALA A 324 1.42 12.57 0.08
CA ALA A 324 0.95 13.90 0.45
C ALA A 324 0.04 13.91 1.69
N ALA A 325 -0.11 12.80 2.42
CA ALA A 325 -0.83 12.63 3.68
C ALA A 325 -2.31 13.06 3.63
N GLY A 326 -2.99 12.81 2.52
CA GLY A 326 -4.39 13.22 2.34
C GLY A 326 -4.57 14.71 2.14
N ASN A 327 -3.65 15.36 1.43
CA ASN A 327 -3.74 16.78 1.08
C ASN A 327 -5.11 17.10 0.45
N PRO A 328 -5.85 18.10 0.96
CA PRO A 328 -7.16 18.49 0.44
C PRO A 328 -7.07 19.27 -0.88
N ASN A 329 -5.88 19.55 -1.39
CA ASN A 329 -5.65 20.27 -2.64
C ASN A 329 -5.15 19.34 -3.74
N TRP A 330 -5.34 19.76 -5.00
CA TRP A 330 -4.62 19.17 -6.13
C TRP A 330 -3.12 19.33 -5.92
N THR A 331 -2.39 18.23 -6.04
CA THR A 331 -0.93 18.20 -5.87
C THR A 331 -0.24 18.01 -7.21
N TRP A 332 0.96 18.58 -7.38
CA TRP A 332 1.79 18.36 -8.58
C TRP A 332 3.09 17.68 -8.21
N TRP A 333 3.45 16.66 -8.97
CA TRP A 333 4.64 15.85 -8.78
C TRP A 333 5.51 15.98 -10.02
N GLN A 334 6.75 16.43 -9.85
CA GLN A 334 7.71 16.59 -10.95
C GLN A 334 8.91 15.68 -10.77
N PRO A 335 9.64 15.32 -11.85
CA PRO A 335 10.83 14.49 -11.72
C PRO A 335 11.81 15.09 -10.71
N LEU A 336 12.30 14.24 -9.79
CA LEU A 336 13.33 14.60 -8.82
C LEU A 336 14.72 14.58 -9.46
#